data_AF-A0A7L4P7E5-F1
#
_entry.id   AF-A0A7L4P7E5-F1
#
_cell.length_a   1.000
_cell.length_b   1.000
_cell.length_c   1.000
_cell.angle_alpha   90.00
_cell.angle_beta   90.00
_cell.angle_gamma   90.00
#
_symmetry.space_group_name_H-M   'P 1'
#
loop_
_entity.id
_entity.type
_entity.pdbx_description
1 polymer ?
#
loop_
_entity_poly.entity_id
_entity_poly.type
_entity_poly.pdbx_seq_one_letter_code
_entity_poly.pdbx_strand_id
1 'polypeptide(L)'
;MSNLLLVLLWLSPDKISREVKSKVASVGTAYTADAVNQVVKALYETYTHVDTVLVFGPDLNGAGELIVEALRGACNDALRVPCEYVKSLNAAVVDLRWRSEAELKAAVEALYKPREAPARPRREVPMAMPSRRLPHPAPHVIYDVDLEALRAKAVDYILTYGLETEDVLYNVLVLQRGPGGAYTAGPCDLAEGWPCGLDKADVLLATPAYVKKSDLEKISVNPSIFLRTAYDPHGNFVLADRLYHYDRRGVLLRALELTEANLRREAQKLLPDHAFYLGKEYAAKRLLKEKYVQDSWEGNT
;
A
#
# COMPACT_ATOMS: atom_id res chain seq x y z
N MET A 1 -9.79 24.74 -20.81
CA MET A 1 -9.19 23.54 -20.17
C MET A 1 -10.19 22.98 -19.16
N SER A 2 -10.23 21.67 -18.92
CA SER A 2 -11.21 21.09 -17.98
C SER A 2 -10.88 21.44 -16.52
N ASN A 3 -11.87 21.85 -15.73
CA ASN A 3 -11.67 22.14 -14.30
C ASN A 3 -11.64 20.89 -13.41
N LEU A 4 -11.80 19.69 -13.98
CA LEU A 4 -11.95 18.44 -13.25
C LEU A 4 -10.67 17.60 -13.31
N LEU A 5 -10.28 16.98 -12.20
CA LEU A 5 -9.26 15.93 -12.13
C LEU A 5 -9.90 14.65 -11.59
N LEU A 6 -9.66 13.52 -12.25
CA LEU A 6 -10.19 12.22 -11.81
C LEU A 6 -9.06 11.37 -11.22
N VAL A 7 -9.22 11.02 -9.94
CA VAL A 7 -8.38 10.06 -9.24
C VAL A 7 -9.14 8.75 -9.15
N LEU A 8 -8.65 7.74 -9.87
CA LEU A 8 -9.13 6.37 -9.79
C LEU A 8 -8.36 5.65 -8.69
N LEU A 9 -9.04 4.96 -7.79
CA LEU A 9 -8.39 4.13 -6.77
C LEU A 9 -7.96 2.80 -7.37
N TRP A 10 -8.43 1.67 -6.81
CA TRP A 10 -8.19 0.34 -7.34
C TRP A 10 -9.07 0.03 -8.57
N LEU A 11 -9.11 0.96 -9.52
CA LEU A 11 -9.86 0.82 -10.77
C LEU A 11 -8.99 1.26 -11.94
N SER A 12 -8.87 0.38 -12.93
CA SER A 12 -8.08 0.66 -14.13
C SER A 12 -8.75 1.70 -15.03
N PRO A 13 -8.00 2.62 -15.66
CA PRO A 13 -8.56 3.68 -16.50
C PRO A 13 -9.40 3.19 -17.67
N ASP A 14 -9.11 2.03 -18.26
CA ASP A 14 -9.87 1.43 -19.36
C ASP A 14 -11.34 1.16 -19.01
N LYS A 15 -11.64 0.94 -17.71
CA LYS A 15 -13.00 0.74 -17.20
C LYS A 15 -13.84 2.02 -17.13
N ILE A 16 -13.25 3.18 -17.41
CA ILE A 16 -13.96 4.47 -17.43
C ILE A 16 -14.36 4.85 -18.85
N SER A 17 -15.63 5.25 -19.02
CA SER A 17 -16.14 5.67 -20.32
C SER A 17 -15.33 6.81 -20.96
N ARG A 18 -15.30 6.81 -22.30
CA ARG A 18 -14.68 7.88 -23.08
C ARG A 18 -15.33 9.25 -22.84
N GLU A 19 -16.63 9.26 -22.54
CA GLU A 19 -17.41 10.46 -22.20
C GLU A 19 -16.91 11.15 -20.93
N VAL A 20 -16.60 10.38 -19.88
CA VAL A 20 -15.99 10.94 -18.66
C VAL A 20 -14.59 11.44 -18.96
N LYS A 21 -13.78 10.63 -19.67
CA LYS A 21 -12.39 10.97 -20.00
C LYS A 21 -12.25 12.26 -20.80
N SER A 22 -13.19 12.57 -21.70
CA SER A 22 -13.13 13.80 -22.51
C SER A 22 -13.45 15.08 -21.73
N LYS A 23 -14.02 14.96 -20.52
CA LYS A 23 -14.41 16.09 -19.66
C LYS A 23 -13.49 16.32 -18.48
N VAL A 24 -12.46 15.51 -18.28
CA VAL A 24 -11.47 15.68 -17.20
C VAL A 24 -10.12 16.10 -17.76
N ALA A 25 -9.37 16.90 -17.00
CA ALA A 25 -8.04 17.38 -17.39
C ALA A 25 -7.02 16.24 -17.40
N SER A 26 -7.18 15.28 -16.48
CA SER A 26 -6.36 14.08 -16.39
C SER A 26 -7.07 12.99 -15.59
N VAL A 27 -6.66 11.75 -15.83
CA VAL A 27 -7.07 10.56 -15.09
C VAL A 27 -5.81 9.92 -14.53
N GLY A 28 -5.73 9.76 -13.21
CA GLY A 28 -4.61 9.10 -12.54
C GLY A 28 -5.11 7.98 -11.63
N THR A 29 -4.35 6.90 -11.53
CA THR A 29 -4.58 5.83 -10.57
C THR A 29 -3.84 6.11 -9.26
N ALA A 30 -4.48 5.79 -8.14
CA ALA A 30 -3.95 6.01 -6.79
C ALA A 30 -4.16 4.74 -5.97
N TYR A 31 -3.09 3.93 -5.90
CA TYR A 31 -3.07 2.71 -5.10
C TYR A 31 -2.63 2.95 -3.66
N THR A 32 -2.04 4.10 -3.37
CA THR A 32 -1.39 4.40 -2.09
C THR A 32 -1.83 5.77 -1.59
N ALA A 33 -1.82 5.98 -0.28
CA ALA A 33 -2.13 7.30 0.25
C ALA A 33 -1.04 8.34 -0.09
N ASP A 34 0.18 7.92 -0.47
CA ASP A 34 1.23 8.83 -0.94
C ASP A 34 0.84 9.57 -2.22
N ALA A 35 -0.08 9.00 -3.01
CA ALA A 35 -0.62 9.64 -4.19
C ALA A 35 -1.20 11.04 -3.91
N VAL A 36 -1.65 11.32 -2.68
CA VAL A 36 -2.10 12.66 -2.30
C VAL A 36 -1.02 13.73 -2.55
N ASN A 37 0.25 13.41 -2.32
CA ASN A 37 1.36 14.34 -2.49
C ASN A 37 1.55 14.69 -3.97
N GLN A 38 1.41 13.68 -4.85
CA GLN A 38 1.47 13.87 -6.29
C GLN A 38 0.26 14.64 -6.81
N VAL A 39 -0.94 14.38 -6.28
CA VAL A 39 -2.15 15.13 -6.64
C VAL A 39 -1.99 16.61 -6.26
N VAL A 40 -1.57 16.91 -5.03
CA VAL A 40 -1.34 18.31 -4.59
C VAL A 40 -0.29 18.98 -5.46
N LYS A 41 0.85 18.32 -5.71
CA LYS A 41 1.91 18.83 -6.59
C LYS A 41 1.38 19.12 -7.99
N ALA A 42 0.66 18.18 -8.60
CA ALA A 42 0.09 18.33 -9.93
C ALA A 42 -0.92 19.50 -10.00
N LEU A 43 -1.74 19.70 -8.97
CA LEU A 43 -2.72 20.79 -8.90
C LEU A 43 -2.08 22.19 -8.78
N TYR A 44 -0.90 22.32 -8.19
CA TYR A 44 -0.17 23.58 -8.09
C TYR A 44 0.80 23.83 -9.24
N GLU A 45 1.36 22.78 -9.85
CA GLU A 45 2.44 22.93 -10.83
C GLU A 45 1.99 22.79 -12.29
N THR A 46 1.01 21.93 -12.54
CA THR A 46 0.61 21.51 -13.91
C THR A 46 -0.85 21.86 -14.20
N TYR A 47 -1.78 21.44 -13.33
CA TYR A 47 -3.22 21.57 -13.48
C TYR A 47 -3.77 22.74 -12.66
N THR A 48 -3.17 23.92 -12.80
CA THR A 48 -3.53 25.13 -12.03
C THR A 48 -4.96 25.62 -12.27
N HIS A 49 -5.59 25.19 -13.36
CA HIS A 49 -6.96 25.49 -13.74
C HIS A 49 -7.99 24.52 -13.14
N VAL A 50 -7.55 23.37 -12.59
CA VAL A 50 -8.43 22.40 -11.93
C VAL A 50 -8.85 22.92 -10.56
N ASP A 51 -10.14 23.03 -10.33
CA ASP A 51 -10.73 23.41 -9.05
C ASP A 51 -11.52 22.28 -8.40
N THR A 52 -11.72 21.15 -9.08
CA THR A 52 -12.51 20.03 -8.57
C THR A 52 -11.77 18.71 -8.79
N VAL A 53 -11.62 17.93 -7.73
CA VAL A 53 -11.03 16.59 -7.76
C VAL A 53 -12.11 15.57 -7.43
N LEU A 54 -12.32 14.61 -8.34
CA LEU A 54 -13.20 13.46 -8.11
C LEU A 54 -12.34 12.27 -7.69
N VAL A 55 -12.62 11.70 -6.52
CA VAL A 55 -11.97 10.48 -6.04
C VAL A 55 -12.96 9.32 -6.21
N PHE A 56 -12.64 8.38 -7.10
CA PHE A 56 -13.57 7.36 -7.57
C PHE A 56 -12.97 5.95 -7.54
N GLY A 57 -13.82 4.96 -7.27
CA GLY A 57 -13.45 3.54 -7.29
C GLY A 57 -13.36 2.91 -5.90
N PRO A 58 -12.94 1.64 -5.83
CA PRO A 58 -12.85 0.90 -4.57
C PRO A 58 -11.63 1.34 -3.75
N ASP A 59 -11.85 1.66 -2.47
CA ASP A 59 -10.84 2.16 -1.54
C ASP A 59 -10.36 1.05 -0.59
N LEU A 60 -9.58 0.11 -1.11
CA LEU A 60 -9.28 -1.15 -0.44
C LEU A 60 -8.44 -0.99 0.84
N ASN A 61 -7.50 -0.04 0.82
CA ASN A 61 -6.52 0.18 1.88
C ASN A 61 -6.72 1.49 2.64
N GLY A 62 -7.80 2.23 2.37
CA GLY A 62 -8.08 3.53 2.98
C GLY A 62 -7.21 4.67 2.44
N ALA A 63 -6.49 4.47 1.32
CA ALA A 63 -5.78 5.53 0.64
C ALA A 63 -6.73 6.64 0.18
N GLY A 64 -7.89 6.28 -0.37
CA GLY A 64 -8.91 7.21 -0.83
C GLY A 64 -9.45 8.08 0.30
N GLU A 65 -9.67 7.51 1.48
CA GLU A 65 -10.06 8.24 2.71
C GLU A 65 -9.07 9.35 3.02
N LEU A 66 -7.78 9.00 3.08
CA LEU A 66 -6.71 9.94 3.41
C LEU A 66 -6.50 10.99 2.32
N ILE A 67 -6.65 10.62 1.04
CA ILE A 67 -6.63 11.57 -0.08
C ILE A 67 -7.79 12.57 0.07
N VAL A 68 -9.01 12.09 0.32
CA VAL A 68 -10.19 12.95 0.47
C VAL A 68 -10.05 13.90 1.67
N GLU A 69 -9.64 13.38 2.83
CA GLU A 69 -9.39 14.20 4.03
C GLU A 69 -8.35 15.29 3.76
N ALA A 70 -7.23 14.93 3.14
CA ALA A 70 -6.15 15.86 2.86
C ALA A 70 -6.53 16.91 1.84
N LEU A 71 -7.21 16.53 0.74
CA LEU A 71 -7.69 17.50 -0.25
C LEU A 71 -8.78 18.43 0.32
N ARG A 72 -9.47 18.03 1.40
CA ARG A 72 -10.35 18.88 2.21
C ARG A 72 -9.60 19.79 3.21
N GLY A 73 -8.26 19.73 3.23
CA GLY A 73 -7.40 20.58 4.05
C GLY A 73 -6.93 19.95 5.36
N ALA A 74 -7.25 18.68 5.63
CA ALA A 74 -6.74 17.99 6.82
C ALA A 74 -5.24 17.66 6.67
N CYS A 75 -4.46 17.93 7.71
CA CYS A 75 -3.04 17.61 7.69
C CYS A 75 -2.80 16.23 8.32
N ASN A 76 -3.07 15.18 7.53
CA ASN A 76 -3.00 13.79 7.96
C ASN A 76 -1.61 13.15 7.72
N ASP A 77 -1.46 11.90 8.16
CA ASP A 77 -0.19 11.16 8.12
C ASP A 77 0.28 10.73 6.73
N ALA A 78 -0.51 10.97 5.68
CA ALA A 78 -0.12 10.69 4.30
C ALA A 78 0.67 11.85 3.66
N LEU A 79 0.64 13.04 4.27
CA LEU A 79 1.23 14.24 3.69
C LEU A 79 2.74 14.35 3.93
N ARG A 80 3.45 14.53 2.82
CA ARG A 80 4.87 14.90 2.74
C ARG A 80 5.06 16.33 2.26
N VAL A 81 4.03 16.90 1.64
CA VAL A 81 3.98 18.32 1.30
C VAL A 81 3.67 19.15 2.54
N PRO A 82 4.18 20.40 2.66
CA PRO A 82 3.85 21.25 3.78
C PRO A 82 2.33 21.46 3.90
N CYS A 83 1.81 21.36 5.13
CA CYS A 83 0.39 21.45 5.48
C CYS A 83 -0.32 22.71 4.93
N GLU A 84 0.42 23.80 4.68
CA GLU A 84 -0.13 25.01 4.05
C GLU A 84 -0.66 24.77 2.63
N TYR A 85 -0.07 23.87 1.85
CA TYR A 85 -0.48 23.59 0.47
C TYR A 85 -1.84 22.91 0.43
N VAL A 86 -2.15 22.00 1.36
CA VAL A 86 -3.49 21.40 1.41
C VAL A 86 -4.53 22.35 1.97
N LYS A 87 -4.18 23.16 2.98
CA LYS A 87 -5.10 24.15 3.57
C LYS A 87 -5.47 25.27 2.59
N SER A 88 -4.54 25.65 1.71
CA SER A 88 -4.74 26.71 0.72
C SER A 88 -5.06 26.20 -0.69
N LEU A 89 -5.27 24.89 -0.85
CA LEU A 89 -5.51 24.26 -2.16
C LEU A 89 -6.76 24.84 -2.85
N ASN A 90 -7.79 25.15 -2.05
CA ASN A 90 -9.07 25.68 -2.52
C ASN A 90 -9.63 24.87 -3.71
N ALA A 91 -9.59 23.54 -3.60
CA ALA A 91 -10.20 22.62 -4.54
C ALA A 91 -11.42 21.97 -3.89
N ALA A 92 -12.52 21.87 -4.63
CA ALA A 92 -13.65 21.03 -4.26
C ALA A 92 -13.26 19.56 -4.40
N VAL A 93 -13.69 18.74 -3.44
CA VAL A 93 -13.40 17.30 -3.43
C VAL A 93 -14.71 16.54 -3.44
N VAL A 94 -14.93 15.76 -4.49
CA VAL A 94 -16.10 14.89 -4.64
C VAL A 94 -15.68 13.48 -4.28
N ASP A 95 -16.20 12.99 -3.16
CA ASP A 95 -15.96 11.62 -2.69
C ASP A 95 -16.97 10.68 -3.34
N LEU A 96 -16.51 9.96 -4.36
CA LEU A 96 -17.28 8.94 -5.08
C LEU A 96 -16.66 7.54 -4.87
N ARG A 97 -15.99 7.34 -3.74
CA ARG A 97 -15.51 6.01 -3.36
C ARG A 97 -16.68 5.04 -3.26
N TRP A 98 -16.47 3.84 -3.79
CA TRP A 98 -17.48 2.76 -3.81
C TRP A 98 -18.78 3.09 -4.56
N ARG A 99 -18.81 4.17 -5.36
CA ARG A 99 -19.97 4.55 -6.17
C ARG A 99 -19.97 3.91 -7.54
N SER A 100 -21.13 3.93 -8.18
CA SER A 100 -21.31 3.43 -9.55
C SER A 100 -20.74 4.41 -10.59
N GLU A 101 -20.43 3.90 -11.79
CA GLU A 101 -20.00 4.76 -12.90
C GLU A 101 -21.13 5.72 -13.34
N ALA A 102 -22.39 5.37 -13.15
CA ALA A 102 -23.52 6.25 -13.42
C ALA A 102 -23.51 7.50 -12.51
N GLU A 103 -23.20 7.32 -11.23
CA GLU A 103 -23.02 8.44 -10.28
C GLU A 103 -21.80 9.29 -10.66
N LEU A 104 -20.71 8.67 -11.11
CA LEU A 104 -19.55 9.40 -11.63
C LEU A 104 -19.92 10.27 -12.84
N LYS A 105 -20.63 9.70 -13.82
CA LYS A 105 -21.08 10.45 -15.00
C LYS A 105 -21.94 11.64 -14.60
N ALA A 106 -22.92 11.43 -13.72
CA ALA A 106 -23.79 12.50 -13.23
C ALA A 106 -23.00 13.62 -12.53
N ALA A 107 -22.02 13.27 -11.69
CA ALA A 107 -21.16 14.25 -11.03
C ALA A 107 -20.28 15.02 -12.01
N VAL A 108 -19.69 14.34 -13.01
CA VAL A 108 -18.89 14.96 -14.07
C VAL A 108 -19.73 15.93 -14.88
N GLU A 109 -20.94 15.54 -15.31
CA GLU A 109 -21.84 16.44 -16.04
C GLU A 109 -22.21 17.68 -15.23
N ALA A 110 -22.52 17.52 -13.95
CA ALA A 110 -22.95 18.62 -13.09
C ALA A 110 -21.82 19.62 -12.77
N LEU A 111 -20.57 19.15 -12.72
CA LEU A 111 -19.43 19.93 -12.25
C LEU A 111 -18.49 20.39 -13.38
N TYR A 112 -18.68 19.87 -14.60
CA TYR A 112 -17.87 20.23 -15.74
C TYR A 112 -18.11 21.69 -16.14
N LYS A 113 -17.10 22.51 -15.86
CA LYS A 113 -17.08 23.94 -16.12
C LYS A 113 -15.69 24.31 -16.64
N PRO A 114 -15.44 24.19 -17.95
CA PRO A 114 -14.16 24.57 -18.54
C PRO A 114 -13.76 25.98 -18.14
N ARG A 115 -12.48 26.15 -17.78
CA ARG A 115 -11.92 27.46 -17.43
C ARG A 115 -10.74 27.79 -18.35
N GLU A 116 -10.61 29.08 -18.64
CA GLU A 116 -9.46 29.65 -19.31
C GLU A 116 -8.46 30.22 -18.30
N ALA A 117 -8.97 30.83 -17.22
CA ALA A 117 -8.14 31.35 -16.14
C ALA A 117 -7.74 30.24 -15.13
N PRO A 118 -6.53 30.32 -14.54
CA PRO A 118 -6.12 29.45 -13.45
C PRO A 118 -7.05 29.58 -12.24
N ALA A 119 -7.37 28.46 -11.59
CA ALA A 119 -8.08 28.44 -10.31
C ALA A 119 -7.17 28.85 -9.15
N ARG A 120 -5.85 28.66 -9.31
CA ARG A 120 -4.82 29.02 -8.33
C ARG A 120 -3.52 29.44 -9.01
N PRO A 121 -2.67 30.26 -8.36
CA PRO A 121 -1.36 30.60 -8.88
C PRO A 121 -0.46 29.36 -8.92
N ARG A 122 0.41 29.28 -9.93
CA ARG A 122 1.42 28.23 -10.02
C ARG A 122 2.42 28.39 -8.87
N ARG A 123 2.69 27.31 -8.14
CA ARG A 123 3.71 27.25 -7.07
C ARG A 123 4.43 25.92 -7.16
N GLU A 124 5.73 25.94 -6.96
CA GLU A 124 6.48 24.71 -6.74
C GLU A 124 6.14 24.15 -5.36
N VAL A 125 5.94 22.84 -5.27
CA VAL A 125 5.58 22.12 -4.07
C VAL A 125 6.75 21.23 -3.65
N PRO A 126 7.43 21.55 -2.53
CA PRO A 126 8.49 20.70 -2.00
C PRO A 126 7.87 19.43 -1.37
N MET A 127 8.53 18.28 -1.58
CA MET A 127 8.14 17.01 -0.97
C MET A 127 9.21 16.58 0.04
N ALA A 128 8.80 16.38 1.29
CA ALA A 128 9.68 15.84 2.32
C ALA A 128 9.86 14.32 2.16
N MET A 129 10.88 13.76 2.82
CA MET A 129 10.96 12.32 3.03
C MET A 129 9.86 11.86 4.00
N PRO A 130 9.25 10.67 3.81
CA PRO A 130 8.26 10.15 4.74
C PRO A 130 8.86 9.99 6.14
N SER A 131 8.21 10.52 7.18
CA SER A 131 8.72 10.42 8.56
C SER A 131 8.09 9.27 9.36
N ARG A 132 6.89 8.81 8.98
CA ARG A 132 6.10 7.81 9.72
C ARG A 132 5.81 6.52 8.94
N ARG A 133 5.91 6.57 7.61
CA ARG A 133 5.74 5.45 6.67
C ARG A 133 7.07 5.03 6.08
N LEU A 134 8.12 4.98 6.91
CA LEU A 134 9.43 4.56 6.45
C LEU A 134 9.37 3.04 6.19
N PRO A 135 9.73 2.58 4.98
CA PRO A 135 10.06 1.18 4.75
C PRO A 135 11.15 0.81 5.73
N HIS A 136 10.90 -0.13 6.63
CA HIS A 136 12.00 -0.77 7.33
C HIS A 136 12.48 -1.90 6.42
N PRO A 137 13.74 -1.92 5.96
CA PRO A 137 14.27 -2.96 5.07
C PRO A 137 14.53 -4.25 5.85
N ALA A 138 13.47 -4.83 6.43
CA ALA A 138 13.49 -6.03 7.23
C ALA A 138 12.30 -6.91 6.87
N PRO A 139 12.36 -8.22 7.12
CA PRO A 139 11.30 -9.14 6.70
C PRO A 139 9.94 -8.77 7.31
N HIS A 140 8.93 -8.70 6.45
CA HIS A 140 7.54 -8.43 6.82
C HIS A 140 6.68 -9.66 6.60
N VAL A 141 6.00 -10.10 7.64
CA VAL A 141 5.19 -11.33 7.59
C VAL A 141 3.77 -11.01 7.14
N ILE A 142 3.32 -11.70 6.08
CA ILE A 142 1.95 -11.62 5.55
C ILE A 142 1.38 -13.03 5.53
N TYR A 143 0.15 -13.20 6.05
CA TYR A 143 -0.52 -14.49 6.15
C TYR A 143 -1.90 -14.49 5.48
N ASP A 144 -2.11 -15.46 4.60
CA ASP A 144 -3.44 -15.89 4.15
C ASP A 144 -3.36 -17.30 3.57
N VAL A 145 -4.31 -18.15 3.94
CA VAL A 145 -4.40 -19.54 3.41
C VAL A 145 -4.76 -19.58 1.93
N ASP A 146 -5.38 -18.51 1.42
CA ASP A 146 -5.74 -18.36 0.02
C ASP A 146 -4.64 -17.62 -0.75
N LEU A 147 -4.13 -18.23 -1.83
CA LEU A 147 -3.00 -17.69 -2.58
C LEU A 147 -3.33 -16.36 -3.26
N GLU A 148 -4.52 -16.18 -3.81
CA GLU A 148 -4.89 -14.90 -4.44
C GLU A 148 -5.06 -13.80 -3.40
N ALA A 149 -5.59 -14.14 -2.23
CA ALA A 149 -5.66 -13.22 -1.09
C ALA A 149 -4.26 -12.83 -0.60
N LEU A 150 -3.36 -13.80 -0.42
CA LEU A 150 -1.99 -13.57 0.00
C LEU A 150 -1.22 -12.69 -0.99
N ARG A 151 -1.40 -12.94 -2.29
CA ARG A 151 -0.85 -12.11 -3.38
C ARG A 151 -1.35 -10.68 -3.31
N ALA A 152 -2.67 -10.48 -3.21
CA ALA A 152 -3.28 -9.17 -3.17
C ALA A 152 -2.79 -8.34 -1.98
N LYS A 153 -2.66 -8.98 -0.80
CA LYS A 153 -2.10 -8.37 0.40
C LYS A 153 -0.62 -8.03 0.24
N ALA A 154 0.17 -8.91 -0.36
CA ALA A 154 1.58 -8.65 -0.65
C ALA A 154 1.78 -7.48 -1.62
N VAL A 155 0.94 -7.38 -2.67
CA VAL A 155 0.95 -6.23 -3.57
C VAL A 155 0.57 -4.97 -2.81
N ASP A 156 -0.54 -4.94 -2.09
CA ASP A 156 -0.96 -3.77 -1.29
C ASP A 156 0.13 -3.33 -0.29
N TYR A 157 0.83 -4.29 0.29
CA TYR A 157 1.98 -4.03 1.17
C TYR A 157 3.09 -3.30 0.41
N ILE A 158 3.58 -3.84 -0.71
CA ILE A 158 4.62 -3.18 -1.52
C ILE A 158 4.13 -1.82 -2.02
N LEU A 159 2.84 -1.74 -2.36
CA LEU A 159 2.00 -0.54 -2.49
C LEU A 159 2.38 0.55 -1.50
N THR A 160 2.23 0.17 -0.25
CA THR A 160 2.16 1.10 0.87
C THR A 160 3.53 1.34 1.51
N TYR A 161 4.43 0.35 1.46
CA TYR A 161 5.67 0.30 2.23
C TYR A 161 6.89 -0.12 1.41
N GLY A 162 6.74 -0.38 0.12
CA GLY A 162 7.84 -0.80 -0.74
C GLY A 162 8.89 0.28 -0.88
N LEU A 163 10.13 -0.15 -1.10
CA LEU A 163 11.19 0.68 -1.65
C LEU A 163 10.97 0.82 -3.16
N GLU A 164 11.22 2.02 -3.68
CA GLU A 164 11.05 2.34 -5.10
C GLU A 164 12.41 2.48 -5.77
N THR A 165 12.60 1.80 -6.90
CA THR A 165 13.65 2.08 -7.89
C THR A 165 13.03 2.72 -9.14
N GLU A 166 13.81 2.90 -10.21
CA GLU A 166 13.27 3.41 -11.48
C GLU A 166 12.12 2.54 -12.01
N ASP A 167 12.30 1.22 -12.04
CA ASP A 167 11.40 0.29 -12.72
C ASP A 167 10.51 -0.56 -11.79
N VAL A 168 10.90 -0.71 -10.51
CA VAL A 168 10.24 -1.64 -9.58
C VAL A 168 9.90 -1.03 -8.24
N LEU A 169 8.82 -1.53 -7.65
CA LEU A 169 8.51 -1.41 -6.23
C LEU A 169 8.82 -2.75 -5.58
N TYR A 170 9.59 -2.76 -4.47
CA TYR A 170 10.03 -4.01 -3.85
C TYR A 170 10.11 -3.93 -2.33
N ASN A 171 10.06 -5.09 -1.67
CA ASN A 171 10.34 -5.21 -0.23
C ASN A 171 10.81 -6.65 0.11
N VAL A 172 11.20 -6.89 1.35
CA VAL A 172 11.49 -8.22 1.90
C VAL A 172 10.24 -8.73 2.60
N LEU A 173 9.59 -9.75 2.04
CA LEU A 173 8.35 -10.32 2.57
C LEU A 173 8.55 -11.77 3.00
N VAL A 174 7.85 -12.18 4.04
CA VAL A 174 7.64 -13.57 4.44
C VAL A 174 6.17 -13.86 4.17
N LEU A 175 5.89 -14.60 3.10
CA LEU A 175 4.55 -14.93 2.66
C LEU A 175 4.17 -16.31 3.17
N GLN A 176 3.14 -16.39 4.00
CA GLN A 176 2.75 -17.62 4.67
C GLN A 176 1.32 -18.02 4.30
N ARG A 177 1.14 -19.28 3.91
CA ARG A 177 -0.17 -19.88 3.61
C ARG A 177 -0.58 -21.02 4.53
N GLY A 178 0.39 -21.61 5.24
CA GLY A 178 0.17 -22.79 6.08
C GLY A 178 1.09 -22.78 7.31
N PRO A 179 0.89 -23.71 8.25
CA PRO A 179 1.60 -23.74 9.53
C PRO A 179 3.10 -24.12 9.44
N GLY A 180 3.67 -24.24 8.23
CA GLY A 180 5.12 -24.27 8.04
C GLY A 180 5.75 -25.66 7.95
N GLY A 181 5.14 -26.60 7.23
CA GLY A 181 5.74 -27.90 6.94
C GLY A 181 6.78 -27.86 5.81
N ALA A 182 6.63 -26.95 4.84
CA ALA A 182 7.53 -26.80 3.70
C ALA A 182 7.89 -25.32 3.43
N TYR A 183 9.16 -25.05 3.12
CA TYR A 183 9.69 -23.69 2.94
C TYR A 183 10.35 -23.51 1.58
N THR A 184 10.31 -22.27 1.10
CA THR A 184 11.08 -21.83 -0.08
C THR A 184 11.60 -20.41 0.13
N ALA A 185 12.69 -20.07 -0.55
CA ALA A 185 13.30 -18.75 -0.49
C ALA A 185 13.78 -18.33 -1.89
N GLY A 186 13.56 -17.08 -2.25
CA GLY A 186 13.97 -16.54 -3.54
C GLY A 186 13.27 -15.23 -3.89
N PRO A 187 13.63 -14.60 -5.02
CA PRO A 187 12.89 -13.45 -5.53
C PRO A 187 11.47 -13.86 -5.94
N CYS A 188 10.50 -12.96 -5.77
CA CYS A 188 9.12 -13.20 -6.17
C CYS A 188 8.53 -12.00 -6.92
N ASP A 189 8.23 -12.21 -8.19
CA ASP A 189 7.44 -11.28 -9.00
C ASP A 189 5.96 -11.49 -8.69
N LEU A 190 5.36 -10.58 -7.92
CA LEU A 190 3.96 -10.71 -7.51
C LEU A 190 2.99 -10.48 -8.68
N ALA A 191 3.44 -9.93 -9.81
CA ALA A 191 2.60 -9.68 -10.98
C ALA A 191 2.61 -10.87 -11.95
N GLU A 192 3.78 -11.34 -12.35
CA GLU A 192 3.94 -12.35 -13.42
C GLU A 192 4.47 -13.70 -12.90
N GLY A 193 5.18 -13.71 -11.78
CA GLY A 193 5.84 -14.91 -11.22
C GLY A 193 5.05 -15.64 -10.13
N TRP A 194 3.89 -15.11 -9.74
CA TRP A 194 3.03 -15.70 -8.72
C TRP A 194 2.61 -17.13 -9.10
N PRO A 195 2.66 -18.14 -8.19
CA PRO A 195 2.84 -18.05 -6.74
C PRO A 195 4.28 -18.22 -6.23
N CYS A 196 5.29 -18.12 -7.10
CA CYS A 196 6.71 -18.15 -6.70
C CYS A 196 7.10 -19.40 -5.87
N GLY A 197 6.47 -20.54 -6.13
CA GLY A 197 6.70 -21.80 -5.41
C GLY A 197 5.83 -22.03 -4.16
N LEU A 198 4.99 -21.07 -3.77
CA LEU A 198 4.02 -21.24 -2.68
C LEU A 198 2.90 -22.25 -3.00
N ASP A 199 2.78 -22.71 -4.24
CA ASP A 199 1.92 -23.84 -4.59
C ASP A 199 2.39 -25.15 -3.93
N LYS A 200 3.67 -25.24 -3.56
CA LYS A 200 4.33 -26.44 -3.01
C LYS A 200 4.98 -26.22 -1.65
N ALA A 201 4.91 -25.01 -1.10
CA ALA A 201 5.48 -24.63 0.18
C ALA A 201 4.43 -23.93 1.04
N ASP A 202 4.55 -24.03 2.36
CA ASP A 202 3.67 -23.34 3.31
C ASP A 202 4.15 -21.91 3.60
N VAL A 203 5.44 -21.64 3.40
CA VAL A 203 6.09 -20.34 3.62
C VAL A 203 7.08 -20.03 2.50
N LEU A 204 7.08 -18.77 2.04
CA LEU A 204 8.06 -18.21 1.10
C LEU A 204 8.75 -17.00 1.73
N LEU A 205 10.07 -17.06 1.86
CA LEU A 205 10.91 -15.89 2.11
C LEU A 205 11.21 -15.21 0.77
N ALA A 206 10.50 -14.13 0.48
CA ALA A 206 10.63 -13.37 -0.75
C ALA A 206 11.67 -12.24 -0.60
N THR A 207 12.88 -12.48 -1.10
CA THR A 207 14.03 -11.55 -1.03
C THR A 207 14.56 -11.24 -2.44
N PRO A 208 14.05 -10.20 -3.12
CA PRO A 208 12.88 -9.40 -2.76
C PRO A 208 11.56 -9.98 -3.30
N ALA A 209 10.44 -9.64 -2.65
CA ALA A 209 9.16 -9.56 -3.34
C ALA A 209 9.10 -8.24 -4.10
N TYR A 210 8.59 -8.24 -5.33
CA TYR A 210 8.53 -7.04 -6.15
C TYR A 210 7.35 -7.02 -7.13
N VAL A 211 7.05 -5.82 -7.61
CA VAL A 211 6.12 -5.53 -8.70
C VAL A 211 6.79 -4.55 -9.65
N LYS A 212 6.78 -4.83 -10.95
CA LYS A 212 7.23 -3.86 -11.97
C LYS A 212 6.16 -2.79 -12.14
N LYS A 213 6.58 -1.53 -12.25
CA LYS A 213 5.65 -0.41 -12.42
C LYS A 213 4.80 -0.56 -13.70
N SER A 214 5.37 -1.13 -14.76
CA SER A 214 4.66 -1.43 -16.02
C SER A 214 3.54 -2.45 -15.87
N ASP A 215 3.58 -3.28 -14.82
CA ASP A 215 2.63 -4.38 -14.60
C ASP A 215 1.54 -4.03 -13.57
N LEU A 216 1.60 -2.84 -12.97
CA LEU A 216 0.60 -2.40 -11.97
C LEU A 216 -0.83 -2.43 -12.51
N GLU A 217 -1.02 -2.01 -13.76
CA GLU A 217 -2.35 -2.00 -14.39
C GLU A 217 -2.90 -3.41 -14.66
N LYS A 218 -2.03 -4.43 -14.71
CA LYS A 218 -2.44 -5.82 -14.90
C LYS A 218 -2.94 -6.47 -13.61
N ILE A 219 -2.61 -5.91 -12.45
CA ILE A 219 -2.97 -6.48 -11.17
C ILE A 219 -4.44 -6.13 -10.87
N SER A 220 -5.32 -7.10 -11.09
CA SER A 220 -6.72 -7.02 -10.69
C SER A 220 -6.92 -7.67 -9.33
N VAL A 221 -7.28 -6.88 -8.32
CA VAL A 221 -7.56 -7.39 -6.98
C VAL A 221 -9.07 -7.46 -6.74
N ASN A 222 -9.56 -8.61 -6.25
CA ASN A 222 -10.94 -8.75 -5.79
C ASN A 222 -11.11 -8.04 -4.44
N PRO A 223 -11.93 -6.97 -4.33
CA PRO A 223 -12.12 -6.21 -3.10
C PRO A 223 -12.56 -7.04 -1.90
N SER A 224 -13.29 -8.14 -2.12
CA SER A 224 -13.78 -9.01 -1.04
C SER A 224 -12.67 -9.73 -0.28
N ILE A 225 -11.45 -9.81 -0.83
CA ILE A 225 -10.27 -10.36 -0.16
C ILE A 225 -9.98 -9.61 1.15
N PHE A 226 -10.11 -8.28 1.14
CA PHE A 226 -9.83 -7.44 2.31
C PHE A 226 -10.95 -7.47 3.36
N LEU A 227 -12.07 -8.13 3.06
CA LEU A 227 -13.16 -8.39 3.99
C LEU A 227 -13.04 -9.77 4.66
N ARG A 228 -12.07 -10.60 4.24
CA ARG A 228 -11.87 -11.94 4.80
C ARG A 228 -11.43 -11.85 6.26
N THR A 229 -12.12 -12.61 7.11
CA THR A 229 -11.75 -12.83 8.51
C THR A 229 -10.58 -13.81 8.64
N ALA A 230 -9.47 -13.53 7.96
CA ALA A 230 -8.20 -14.07 8.39
C ALA A 230 -7.72 -13.18 9.54
N TYR A 231 -7.08 -13.75 10.59
CA TYR A 231 -6.26 -12.96 11.51
C TYR A 231 -5.00 -12.52 10.74
N ASP A 232 -5.25 -11.65 9.78
CA ASP A 232 -4.26 -10.82 9.13
C ASP A 232 -4.04 -9.68 10.12
N PRO A 233 -2.87 -9.56 10.74
CA PRO A 233 -2.55 -8.28 11.33
C PRO A 233 -2.49 -7.32 10.14
N HIS A 234 -3.59 -6.63 9.85
CA HIS A 234 -3.60 -5.48 8.95
C HIS A 234 -2.66 -4.42 9.56
N GLY A 235 -1.35 -4.67 9.48
CA GLY A 235 -0.42 -4.34 10.55
C GLY A 235 0.77 -5.30 10.73
N ASN A 236 1.36 -5.77 9.63
CA ASN A 236 2.76 -5.51 9.31
C ASN A 236 3.71 -5.53 10.51
N PHE A 237 4.01 -6.73 11.01
CA PHE A 237 5.11 -6.90 11.93
C PHE A 237 6.42 -6.78 11.16
N VAL A 238 7.29 -5.91 11.65
CA VAL A 238 8.67 -5.79 11.18
C VAL A 238 9.59 -6.33 12.24
N LEU A 239 10.38 -7.33 11.86
CA LEU A 239 11.40 -7.93 12.72
C LEU A 239 12.78 -7.34 12.40
N ALA A 240 13.22 -6.38 13.21
CA ALA A 240 14.52 -5.72 13.04
C ALA A 240 15.33 -5.68 14.34
N ASP A 241 15.72 -4.50 14.82
CA ASP A 241 16.30 -4.30 16.17
C ASP A 241 15.21 -4.36 17.26
N ARG A 242 13.97 -4.06 16.87
CA ARG A 242 12.74 -4.16 17.65
C ARG A 242 11.66 -4.90 16.86
N LEU A 243 10.59 -5.28 17.54
CA LEU A 243 9.35 -5.69 16.89
C LEU A 243 8.49 -4.45 16.69
N TYR A 244 8.41 -3.98 15.45
CA TYR A 244 7.53 -2.85 15.10
C TYR A 244 6.19 -3.39 14.62
N HIS A 245 5.12 -2.75 15.07
CA HIS A 245 3.75 -3.06 14.66
C HIS A 245 3.13 -1.78 14.10
N TYR A 246 2.73 -1.84 12.84
CA TYR A 246 2.08 -0.75 12.14
C TYR A 246 0.57 -1.00 12.09
N ASP A 247 -0.23 0.03 11.83
CA ASP A 247 -1.62 -0.16 11.47
C ASP A 247 -1.79 -0.41 9.97
N ARG A 248 -3.03 -0.62 9.54
CA ARG A 248 -3.41 -0.80 8.12
C ARG A 248 -3.02 0.36 7.20
N ARG A 249 -2.75 1.55 7.78
CA ARG A 249 -2.40 2.79 7.06
C ARG A 249 -0.90 3.06 7.07
N GLY A 250 -0.13 2.21 7.75
CA GLY A 250 1.31 2.30 7.84
C GLY A 250 1.84 3.23 8.90
N VAL A 251 1.01 3.54 9.89
CA VAL A 251 1.39 4.31 11.05
C VAL A 251 1.96 3.36 12.09
N LEU A 252 3.16 3.64 12.57
CA LEU A 252 3.77 2.87 13.67
C LEU A 252 2.89 3.00 14.93
N LEU A 253 2.28 1.89 15.37
CA LEU A 253 1.47 1.83 16.58
C LEU A 253 2.32 1.62 17.83
N ARG A 254 3.33 0.75 17.73
CA ARG A 254 4.20 0.38 18.85
C ARG A 254 5.52 -0.20 18.35
N ALA A 255 6.58 0.07 19.10
CA ALA A 255 7.88 -0.59 18.96
C ALA A 255 8.16 -1.33 20.27
N LEU A 256 8.30 -2.65 20.19
CA LEU A 256 8.53 -3.52 21.33
C LEU A 256 9.97 -4.03 21.32
N GLU A 257 10.58 -4.14 22.48
CA GLU A 257 11.87 -4.82 22.59
C GLU A 257 11.74 -6.28 22.15
N LEU A 258 12.76 -6.79 21.46
CA LEU A 258 12.84 -8.18 21.05
C LEU A 258 13.21 -9.06 22.24
N THR A 259 12.25 -9.27 23.12
CA THR A 259 12.30 -10.25 24.20
C THR A 259 11.40 -11.43 23.86
N GLU A 260 11.74 -12.61 24.35
CA GLU A 260 10.93 -13.83 24.17
C GLU A 260 9.49 -13.62 24.63
N ALA A 261 9.29 -12.94 25.77
CA ALA A 261 7.98 -12.63 26.30
C ALA A 261 7.17 -11.71 25.37
N ASN A 262 7.79 -10.69 24.77
CA ASN A 262 7.13 -9.80 23.83
C ASN A 262 6.79 -10.51 22.51
N LEU A 263 7.74 -11.26 21.94
CA LEU A 263 7.51 -12.05 20.73
C LEU A 263 6.40 -13.07 20.93
N ARG A 264 6.44 -13.84 22.02
CA ARG A 264 5.41 -14.83 22.35
C ARG A 264 4.06 -14.18 22.60
N ARG A 265 3.99 -13.06 23.32
CA ARG A 265 2.74 -12.33 23.55
C ARG A 265 2.14 -11.76 22.26
N GLU A 266 2.97 -11.18 21.39
CA GLU A 266 2.48 -10.65 20.12
C GLU A 266 2.11 -11.77 19.17
N ALA A 267 2.86 -12.86 19.18
CA ALA A 267 2.57 -13.98 18.31
C ALA A 267 1.46 -14.89 18.86
N GLN A 268 1.10 -14.82 20.14
CA GLN A 268 -0.16 -15.36 20.69
C GLN A 268 -1.41 -14.61 20.17
N LYS A 269 -1.24 -13.40 19.64
CA LYS A 269 -2.30 -12.66 18.92
C LYS A 269 -2.37 -13.08 17.45
N LEU A 270 -1.31 -13.74 16.95
CA LEU A 270 -1.34 -14.54 15.74
C LEU A 270 -1.81 -15.94 16.15
N LEU A 271 -2.41 -16.71 15.25
CA LEU A 271 -2.84 -18.07 15.61
C LEU A 271 -1.65 -18.93 16.12
N PRO A 272 -1.91 -19.98 16.93
CA PRO A 272 -0.92 -20.63 17.79
C PRO A 272 0.40 -21.08 17.13
N ASP A 273 0.37 -21.48 15.87
CA ASP A 273 1.54 -22.08 15.19
C ASP A 273 2.56 -21.02 14.69
N HIS A 274 2.12 -19.79 14.39
CA HIS A 274 3.02 -18.69 13.97
C HIS A 274 3.89 -18.15 15.11
N ALA A 275 3.44 -18.32 16.36
CA ALA A 275 4.17 -17.90 17.55
C ALA A 275 5.43 -18.70 17.81
N PHE A 276 5.43 -19.96 17.42
CA PHE A 276 6.56 -20.84 17.63
C PHE A 276 7.67 -20.60 16.60
N TYR A 277 7.32 -20.34 15.34
CA TYR A 277 8.30 -20.12 14.28
C TYR A 277 9.12 -18.84 14.48
N LEU A 278 8.47 -17.69 14.69
CA LEU A 278 9.17 -16.42 14.90
C LEU A 278 10.04 -16.41 16.16
N GLY A 279 9.61 -17.12 17.20
CA GLY A 279 10.42 -17.30 18.42
C GLY A 279 11.65 -18.18 18.20
N LYS A 280 11.49 -19.28 17.47
CA LYS A 280 12.56 -20.24 17.16
C LYS A 280 13.63 -19.69 16.22
N GLU A 281 13.22 -19.01 15.15
CA GLU A 281 14.15 -18.38 14.19
C GLU A 281 14.96 -17.27 14.83
N TYR A 282 14.34 -16.47 15.69
CA TYR A 282 15.04 -15.45 16.46
C TYR A 282 16.07 -16.05 17.43
N ALA A 283 15.73 -17.15 18.11
CA ALA A 283 16.64 -17.86 19.01
C ALA A 283 17.83 -18.45 18.24
N ALA A 284 17.58 -19.09 17.10
CA ALA A 284 18.62 -19.63 16.23
C ALA A 284 19.56 -18.55 15.70
N LYS A 285 19.03 -17.41 15.27
CA LYS A 285 19.81 -16.25 14.83
C LYS A 285 20.74 -15.72 15.93
N ARG A 286 20.28 -15.68 17.18
CA ARG A 286 21.11 -15.24 18.32
C ARG A 286 22.20 -16.23 18.71
N LEU A 287 21.90 -17.53 18.66
CA LEU A 287 22.83 -18.59 19.04
C LEU A 287 23.90 -18.81 17.97
N LEU A 288 23.52 -18.75 16.69
CA LEU A 288 24.40 -19.10 15.58
C LEU A 288 25.13 -17.89 14.96
N LYS A 289 24.66 -16.65 15.18
CA LYS A 289 25.29 -15.41 14.72
C LYS A 289 25.70 -15.48 13.25
N GLU A 290 26.98 -15.37 12.92
CA GLU A 290 27.48 -15.41 11.54
C GLU A 290 27.32 -16.79 10.87
N LYS A 291 27.07 -17.84 11.65
CA LYS A 291 26.76 -19.19 11.18
C LYS A 291 25.26 -19.44 11.07
N TYR A 292 24.43 -18.44 11.40
CA TYR A 292 23.00 -18.55 11.24
C TYR A 292 22.69 -18.61 9.74
N VAL A 293 22.14 -19.75 9.34
CA VAL A 293 21.41 -19.90 8.10
C VAL A 293 19.99 -20.21 8.53
N GLN A 294 19.04 -19.42 8.02
CA GLN A 294 17.62 -19.59 8.34
C GLN A 294 17.20 -21.06 8.11
N ASP A 295 16.42 -21.60 9.05
CA ASP A 295 15.94 -23.00 9.07
C ASP A 295 17.03 -24.11 9.16
N SER A 296 18.33 -23.80 9.18
CA SER A 296 19.41 -24.83 9.18
C SER A 296 19.76 -25.39 10.57
N TRP A 297 19.05 -24.95 11.61
CA TRP A 297 19.39 -25.19 13.01
C TRP A 297 18.59 -26.34 13.63
N GLU A 298 17.55 -26.83 12.96
CA GLU A 298 16.76 -28.00 13.39
C GLU A 298 17.44 -29.35 13.09
N GLY A 299 18.64 -29.35 12.48
CA GLY A 299 19.33 -30.57 12.02
C GLY A 299 20.46 -31.12 12.90
N ASN A 300 20.71 -30.60 14.10
CA ASN A 300 21.79 -31.05 15.00
C ASN A 300 21.30 -31.35 16.43
N THR A 301 20.31 -32.24 16.56
CA THR A 301 19.97 -32.92 17.82
C THR A 301 19.82 -34.40 17.58
#